data_AF-A0A4Y2DX37-F1
#
_entry.id   AF-A0A4Y2DX37-F1
#
_cell.length_a   1.000
_cell.length_b   1.000
_cell.length_c   1.000
_cell.angle_alpha   90.00
_cell.angle_beta   90.00
_cell.angle_gamma   90.00
#
_symmetry.space_group_name_H-M   'P 1'
#
loop_
_entity.id
_entity.type
_entity.pdbx_description
1 polymer ?
#
loop_
_entity_poly.entity_id
_entity_poly.type
_entity_poly.pdbx_seq_one_letter_code
_entity_poly.pdbx_strand_id
1 'polypeptide(L)'
;MNSLITMATAEGDKLEIPIPYSSVKFITEKNLLNDWQETWDGYDSESGRRTRDFVPKVNGKFLVFSKYLIFFLSGHGPFPYYLNRFKKLNSSSCPCGSIGDVDHYVFRCQRFPSEGTNSGSSVGVVQKFARKQSVFGN
;
A
#
# COMPACT_ATOMS: atom_id res chain seq x y z
N MET A 1 38.37 -23.22 -15.03
CA MET A 1 37.57 -22.13 -14.44
C MET A 1 37.44 -22.22 -12.91
N ASN A 2 38.17 -23.13 -12.23
CA ASN A 2 38.11 -23.30 -10.77
C ASN A 2 39.34 -22.73 -10.02
N SER A 3 40.37 -22.22 -10.73
CA SER A 3 41.60 -21.74 -10.08
C SER A 3 41.56 -20.27 -9.66
N LEU A 4 40.59 -19.48 -10.14
CA LEU A 4 40.47 -18.05 -9.79
C LEU A 4 39.70 -17.81 -8.48
N ILE A 5 38.82 -18.74 -8.09
CA ILE A 5 38.02 -18.61 -6.86
C ILE A 5 38.90 -18.81 -5.61
N THR A 6 39.91 -19.68 -5.69
CA THR A 6 40.73 -20.08 -4.54
C THR A 6 41.76 -19.02 -4.13
N MET A 7 42.26 -18.18 -5.05
CA MET A 7 43.27 -17.16 -4.72
C MET A 7 42.69 -15.94 -4.01
N ALA A 8 41.40 -15.63 -4.21
CA ALA A 8 40.74 -14.48 -3.57
C ALA A 8 40.53 -14.67 -2.05
N THR A 9 40.66 -15.90 -1.53
CA THR A 9 40.51 -16.20 -0.09
C THR A 9 41.83 -16.19 0.68
N ALA A 10 42.98 -16.15 -0.01
CA ALA A 10 44.30 -16.19 0.62
C ALA A 10 44.80 -14.80 1.08
N GLU A 11 44.27 -13.72 0.52
CA GLU A 11 44.68 -12.33 0.77
C GLU A 11 43.53 -11.45 1.30
N GLY A 12 42.53 -12.07 1.92
CA GLY A 12 41.46 -11.34 2.59
C GLY A 12 41.77 -11.19 4.06
N ASP A 13 42.15 -9.99 4.51
CA ASP A 13 42.16 -9.67 5.94
C ASP A 13 40.80 -10.04 6.52
N LYS A 14 40.80 -10.95 7.51
CA LYS A 14 39.59 -11.33 8.24
C LYS A 14 39.12 -10.10 9.01
N LEU A 15 38.22 -9.34 8.39
CA LEU A 15 37.55 -8.21 8.99
C LEU A 15 36.67 -8.74 10.12
N GLU A 16 37.26 -8.84 11.31
CA GLU A 16 36.53 -9.12 12.54
C GLU A 16 35.71 -7.88 12.88
N ILE A 17 34.47 -7.87 12.40
CA ILE A 17 33.50 -6.87 12.79
C ILE A 17 33.18 -7.13 14.27
N PRO A 18 33.52 -6.21 15.19
CA PRO A 18 33.36 -6.41 16.64
C PRO A 18 31.89 -6.45 17.08
N ILE A 19 30.96 -6.18 16.15
CA ILE A 19 29.53 -6.21 16.36
C ILE A 19 28.90 -7.46 15.74
N PRO A 20 28.06 -8.20 16.49
CA PRO A 20 27.33 -9.34 15.94
C PRO A 20 26.51 -8.96 14.71
N TYR A 21 26.36 -9.89 13.77
CA TYR A 21 25.54 -9.71 12.58
C TYR A 21 24.12 -9.26 12.90
N SER A 22 23.52 -9.80 13.98
CA SER A 22 22.18 -9.39 14.45
C SER A 22 22.11 -7.89 14.78
N SER A 23 23.17 -7.32 15.34
CA SER A 23 23.26 -5.92 15.69
C SER A 23 23.36 -5.05 14.44
N VAL A 24 24.20 -5.44 13.47
CA VAL A 24 24.29 -4.77 12.17
C VAL A 24 22.93 -4.79 11.48
N LYS A 25 22.31 -5.96 11.38
CA LYS A 25 21.00 -6.14 10.77
C LYS A 25 19.93 -5.25 11.42
N PHE A 26 19.86 -5.24 12.75
CA PHE A 26 18.90 -4.42 13.49
C PHE A 26 19.09 -2.91 13.22
N ILE A 27 20.34 -2.43 13.25
CA ILE A 27 20.66 -1.02 12.99
C ILE A 27 20.28 -0.64 11.55
N THR A 28 20.63 -1.49 10.58
CA THR A 28 20.28 -1.27 9.17
C THR A 28 18.77 -1.23 8.96
N GLU A 29 18.01 -2.20 9.49
CA GLU A 29 16.55 -2.24 9.39
C GLU A 29 15.90 -1.01 10.04
N LYS A 30 16.40 -0.60 11.20
CA LYS A 30 15.90 0.59 11.92
C LYS A 30 16.13 1.87 11.12
N ASN A 31 17.34 2.06 10.59
CA ASN A 31 17.68 3.23 9.77
C ASN A 31 16.84 3.27 8.50
N LEU A 32 16.73 2.14 7.79
CA LEU A 32 15.89 2.03 6.59
C LEU A 32 14.43 2.39 6.86
N LEU A 33 13.86 1.91 7.98
CA LEU A 33 12.49 2.24 8.35
C LEU A 33 12.31 3.73 8.69
N ASN A 34 13.30 4.35 9.32
CA ASN A 34 13.26 5.78 9.62
C ASN A 34 13.32 6.62 8.33
N ASP A 35 14.29 6.33 7.44
CA ASP A 35 14.42 7.03 6.15
C ASP A 35 13.14 6.89 5.31
N TRP A 36 12.54 5.69 5.34
CA TRP A 36 11.28 5.44 4.65
C TRP A 36 10.12 6.20 5.29
N GLN A 37 10.05 6.29 6.63
CA GLN A 37 9.03 7.07 7.32
C GLN A 37 9.17 8.57 6.99
N GLU A 38 10.38 9.12 6.98
CA GLU A 38 10.61 10.53 6.62
C GLU A 38 10.16 10.83 5.19
N THR A 39 10.53 9.96 4.25
CA THR A 39 10.05 10.03 2.86
C THR A 39 8.52 9.91 2.80
N TRP A 40 7.95 9.00 3.60
CA TRP A 40 6.51 8.77 3.65
C TRP A 40 5.77 9.97 4.19
N ASP A 41 6.28 10.66 5.21
CA ASP A 41 5.66 11.85 5.79
C ASP A 41 5.71 13.04 4.82
N GLY A 42 6.81 13.18 4.06
CA GLY A 42 7.02 14.25 3.07
C GLY A 42 6.35 14.04 1.70
N TYR A 43 5.79 12.85 1.42
CA TYR A 43 5.26 12.53 0.09
C TYR A 43 3.90 13.20 -0.19
N ASP A 44 3.85 14.16 -1.10
CA ASP A 44 2.64 15.00 -1.30
C ASP A 44 1.83 14.69 -2.56
N SER A 45 1.45 13.44 -2.76
CA SER A 45 0.45 13.07 -3.78
C SER A 45 -0.94 12.87 -3.17
N GLU A 46 -2.00 13.08 -3.95
CA GLU A 46 -3.38 12.82 -3.52
C GLU A 46 -3.57 11.37 -3.03
N SER A 47 -3.07 10.40 -3.80
CA SER A 47 -3.10 8.97 -3.45
C SER A 47 -2.23 8.65 -2.22
N GLY A 48 -1.11 9.36 -2.06
CA GLY A 48 -0.22 9.24 -0.91
C GLY A 48 -0.84 9.77 0.38
N ARG A 49 -1.44 10.97 0.34
CA ARG A 49 -2.19 11.55 1.45
C ARG A 49 -3.32 10.63 1.90
N ARG A 50 -4.13 10.14 0.96
CA ARG A 50 -5.20 9.18 1.26
C ARG A 50 -4.66 7.90 1.89
N THR A 51 -3.59 7.33 1.33
CA THR A 51 -3.00 6.10 1.89
C THR A 51 -2.45 6.35 3.31
N ARG A 52 -1.89 7.54 3.59
CA ARG A 52 -1.47 7.95 4.95
C ARG A 52 -2.61 8.01 5.95
N ASP A 53 -3.82 8.40 5.54
CA ASP A 53 -4.99 8.42 6.43
C ASP A 53 -5.30 7.02 7.00
N PHE A 54 -4.98 5.96 6.25
CA PHE A 54 -5.16 4.57 6.68
C PHE A 54 -3.89 3.95 7.26
N VAL A 55 -2.72 4.32 6.73
CA VAL A 55 -1.41 3.77 7.07
C VAL A 55 -0.47 4.93 7.46
N PRO A 56 -0.64 5.49 8.67
CA PRO A 56 0.11 6.67 9.09
C PRO A 56 1.60 6.37 9.37
N LYS A 57 1.92 5.09 9.66
CA LYS A 57 3.30 4.65 9.90
C LYS A 57 3.69 3.54 8.96
N VAL A 58 4.87 3.66 8.35
CA VAL A 58 5.45 2.59 7.55
C VAL A 58 5.82 1.42 8.46
N ASN A 59 5.59 0.21 7.96
CA ASN A 59 5.92 -1.00 8.69
C ASN A 59 6.39 -2.04 7.68
N GLY A 60 7.58 -2.62 7.91
CA GLY A 60 8.13 -3.68 7.06
C GLY A 60 7.29 -4.97 7.02
N LYS A 61 6.31 -5.12 7.92
CA LYS A 61 5.35 -6.23 7.94
C LYS A 61 4.02 -5.91 7.27
N PHE A 62 3.79 -4.65 6.87
CA PHE A 62 2.56 -4.25 6.22
C PHE A 62 2.60 -4.65 4.74
N LEU A 63 2.33 -5.93 4.49
CA LEU A 63 2.27 -6.50 3.15
C LEU A 63 0.82 -6.47 2.67
N VAL A 64 0.50 -5.48 1.83
CA VAL A 64 -0.81 -5.42 1.18
C VAL A 64 -0.82 -6.41 0.01
N PHE A 65 -1.29 -7.63 0.25
CA PHE A 65 -1.40 -8.67 -0.79
C PHE A 65 -2.69 -8.57 -1.62
N SER A 66 -3.65 -7.73 -1.23
CA SER A 66 -4.92 -7.62 -1.94
C SER A 66 -4.90 -6.46 -2.94
N LYS A 67 -5.04 -6.77 -4.23
CA LYS A 67 -5.20 -5.79 -5.31
C LYS A 67 -6.33 -4.79 -5.04
N TYR A 68 -7.39 -5.28 -4.41
CA TYR A 68 -8.55 -4.49 -4.03
C TYR A 68 -8.15 -3.48 -2.94
N LEU A 69 -7.49 -3.94 -1.88
CA LEU A 69 -7.06 -3.02 -0.83
C LEU A 69 -6.14 -1.92 -1.37
N ILE A 70 -5.26 -2.24 -2.31
CA ILE A 70 -4.42 -1.23 -3.00
C ILE A 70 -5.28 -0.19 -3.71
N PHE A 71 -6.28 -0.62 -4.49
CA PHE A 71 -7.23 0.28 -5.16
C PHE A 71 -7.95 1.20 -4.17
N PHE A 72 -8.42 0.64 -3.05
CA PHE A 72 -9.09 1.41 -2.03
C PHE A 72 -8.18 2.48 -1.37
N LEU A 73 -6.98 2.07 -0.94
CA LEU A 73 -6.03 2.94 -0.24
C LEU A 73 -5.52 4.07 -1.14
N SER A 74 -5.15 3.73 -2.38
CA SER A 74 -4.64 4.70 -3.34
C SER A 74 -5.74 5.53 -4.00
N GLY A 75 -7.01 5.16 -3.86
CA GLY A 75 -8.10 5.73 -4.65
C GLY A 75 -8.04 5.35 -6.14
N HIS A 76 -7.15 4.42 -6.52
CA HIS A 76 -6.98 3.95 -7.89
C HIS A 76 -7.90 2.76 -8.16
N GLY A 77 -8.01 2.37 -9.43
CA GLY A 77 -8.70 1.13 -9.82
C GLY A 77 -9.84 1.38 -10.79
N PRO A 78 -10.79 0.42 -10.91
CA PRO A 78 -11.87 0.47 -11.88
C PRO A 78 -13.02 1.41 -11.46
N PHE A 79 -12.68 2.56 -10.88
CA PHE A 79 -13.66 3.54 -10.43
C PHE A 79 -13.91 4.58 -11.52
N PRO A 80 -15.17 4.90 -11.87
CA PRO A 80 -15.48 5.86 -12.92
C PRO A 80 -14.77 7.20 -12.79
N TYR A 81 -14.69 7.74 -11.57
CA TYR A 81 -13.97 8.98 -11.30
C TYR A 81 -12.48 8.89 -11.66
N TYR A 82 -11.81 7.82 -11.23
CA TYR A 82 -10.40 7.58 -11.52
C TYR A 82 -10.15 7.35 -13.02
N LEU A 83 -10.96 6.52 -13.67
CA LEU A 83 -10.82 6.21 -15.10
C LEU A 83 -11.11 7.42 -15.99
N ASN A 84 -12.05 8.30 -15.61
CA ASN A 84 -12.36 9.52 -16.33
C ASN A 84 -11.22 10.54 -16.29
N ARG A 85 -10.48 10.63 -15.16
CA ARG A 85 -9.26 11.45 -15.05
C ARG A 85 -8.23 11.11 -16.13
N PHE A 86 -8.11 9.82 -16.47
CA PHE A 86 -7.21 9.31 -17.53
C PHE A 86 -7.88 9.19 -18.91
N LYS A 87 -9.06 9.78 -19.09
CA LYS A 87 -9.81 9.75 -20.37
C LYS A 87 -10.12 8.34 -20.88
N LYS A 88 -10.16 7.34 -19.99
CA LYS A 88 -10.57 5.96 -20.31
C LYS A 88 -12.08 5.77 -20.29
N LEU A 89 -12.78 6.64 -19.54
CA LEU A 89 -14.24 6.72 -19.52
C LEU A 89 -14.70 8.15 -19.80
N ASN A 90 -15.85 8.27 -20.47
CA ASN A 90 -16.44 9.56 -20.83
C ASN A 90 -17.15 10.26 -19.65
N SER A 91 -17.47 9.52 -18.58
CA SER A 91 -18.14 10.05 -17.39
C SER A 91 -17.46 9.56 -16.11
N SER A 92 -17.37 10.45 -15.13
CA SER A 92 -16.91 10.16 -13.76
C SER A 92 -18.03 9.63 -12.85
N SER A 93 -19.24 9.47 -13.38
CA SER A 93 -20.42 9.12 -12.58
C SER A 93 -20.56 7.61 -12.36
N CYS A 94 -21.01 7.23 -11.17
CA CYS A 94 -21.54 5.90 -10.87
C CYS A 94 -22.85 5.69 -11.64
N PRO A 95 -23.21 4.44 -12.01
CA PRO A 95 -24.53 4.15 -12.59
C PRO A 95 -25.72 4.62 -11.75
N CYS A 96 -25.55 4.89 -10.44
CA CYS A 96 -26.60 5.44 -9.58
C CYS A 96 -26.76 6.97 -9.69
N GLY A 97 -25.98 7.63 -10.54
CA GLY A 97 -26.04 9.08 -10.79
C GLY A 97 -25.17 9.95 -9.88
N SER A 98 -24.51 9.39 -8.85
CA SER A 98 -23.54 10.12 -8.02
C SER A 98 -22.12 10.05 -8.59
N ILE A 99 -21.17 10.80 -8.03
CA ILE A 99 -19.74 10.68 -8.34
C ILE A 99 -19.27 9.26 -8.07
N GLY A 100 -18.67 8.62 -9.08
CA GLY A 100 -18.15 7.25 -9.00
C GLY A 100 -16.75 7.17 -8.40
N ASP A 101 -16.54 7.81 -7.25
CA ASP A 101 -15.30 7.71 -6.48
C ASP A 101 -15.29 6.46 -5.60
N VAL A 102 -14.12 6.11 -5.07
CA VAL A 102 -13.93 4.92 -4.24
C VAL A 102 -14.86 4.97 -3.03
N ASP A 103 -14.93 6.10 -2.33
CA ASP A 103 -15.72 6.24 -1.12
C ASP A 103 -17.22 6.06 -1.38
N HIS A 104 -17.72 6.52 -2.52
CA HIS A 104 -19.08 6.28 -2.93
C HIS A 104 -19.34 4.79 -3.11
N TYR A 105 -18.51 4.08 -3.86
CA TYR A 105 -18.69 2.64 -4.08
C TYR A 105 -18.62 1.82 -2.78
N VAL A 106 -17.76 2.20 -1.84
CA VAL A 106 -17.56 1.45 -0.59
C VAL A 106 -18.61 1.78 0.47
N PHE A 107 -19.00 3.06 0.58
CA PHE A 107 -19.81 3.53 1.72
C PHE A 107 -21.19 4.07 1.38
N ARG A 108 -21.40 4.60 0.16
CA ARG A 108 -22.58 5.43 -0.14
C ARG A 108 -23.49 4.87 -1.24
N CYS A 109 -22.98 3.97 -2.08
CA CYS A 109 -23.72 3.50 -3.25
C CYS A 109 -24.88 2.61 -2.82
N GLN A 110 -26.11 3.06 -3.07
CA GLN A 110 -27.34 2.32 -2.73
C GLN A 110 -27.46 1.01 -3.51
N ARG A 111 -26.84 0.91 -4.68
CA ARG A 111 -26.73 -0.35 -5.44
C ARG A 111 -25.85 -1.40 -4.75
N PHE A 112 -25.04 -0.99 -3.79
CA PHE A 112 -24.21 -1.86 -2.98
C PHE A 112 -24.49 -1.56 -1.50
N PRO A 113 -25.62 -2.05 -0.95
CA PRO A 113 -25.97 -1.81 0.44
C PRO A 113 -24.79 -2.15 1.34
N SER A 114 -24.45 -1.24 2.27
CA SER A 114 -23.59 -1.63 3.36
C SER A 114 -24.45 -2.10 4.51
N GLU A 115 -24.38 -3.38 4.83
CA GLU A 115 -24.90 -3.84 6.11
C GLU A 115 -24.16 -3.13 7.24
N GLY A 116 -24.95 -2.60 8.17
CA GLY A 116 -24.51 -1.61 9.13
C GLY A 116 -23.52 -2.16 10.14
N THR A 117 -22.40 -1.46 10.30
CA THR A 117 -21.76 -1.24 11.59
C THR A 117 -21.05 0.10 11.52
N ASN A 118 -21.48 1.04 12.37
CA ASN A 118 -20.73 2.26 12.65
C ASN A 118 -19.42 1.89 13.33
N SER A 119 -18.32 1.86 12.59
CA SER A 119 -17.00 2.03 13.19
C SER A 119 -16.18 2.92 12.26
N GLY A 120 -16.03 4.19 12.66
CA GLY A 120 -15.21 5.19 11.97
C GLY A 120 -13.71 4.91 12.02
N SER A 121 -13.31 3.63 12.14
CA SER A 121 -11.91 3.20 12.16
C SER A 121 -11.49 2.76 10.76
N SER A 122 -10.29 3.21 10.36
CA SER A 122 -9.58 2.80 9.13
C SER A 122 -9.53 1.27 8.95
N VAL A 123 -9.49 0.50 10.04
CA VAL A 123 -9.49 -0.97 10.03
C VAL A 123 -10.86 -1.55 9.62
N GLY A 124 -11.95 -1.02 10.16
CA GLY A 124 -13.31 -1.45 9.82
C GLY A 124 -13.68 -1.16 8.36
N VAL A 125 -13.15 -0.04 7.85
CA VAL A 125 -13.25 0.39 6.45
C VAL A 125 -12.57 -0.61 5.49
N VAL A 126 -11.33 -0.99 5.78
CA VAL A 126 -10.56 -1.95 4.98
C VAL A 126 -11.20 -3.34 4.98
N GLN A 127 -11.70 -3.77 6.14
CA GLN A 127 -12.38 -5.06 6.27
C GLN A 127 -13.73 -5.10 5.54
N LYS A 128 -14.46 -3.98 5.48
CA LYS A 128 -15.70 -3.81 4.70
C LYS A 128 -15.43 -3.88 3.20
N PHE A 129 -14.33 -3.30 2.72
CA PHE A 129 -13.91 -3.41 1.32
C PHE A 129 -13.50 -4.83 0.96
N ALA A 130 -12.76 -5.51 1.84
CA ALA A 130 -12.32 -6.89 1.64
C ALA A 130 -13.49 -7.88 1.54
N ARG A 131 -14.68 -7.59 2.10
CA ARG A 131 -15.89 -8.41 1.96
C ARG A 131 -16.69 -8.13 0.67
N LYS A 132 -16.44 -7.01 -0.01
CA LYS A 132 -17.11 -6.61 -1.27
C LYS A 132 -16.32 -6.97 -2.53
N GLN A 133 -15.33 -7.86 -2.42
CA GLN A 133 -14.46 -8.26 -3.54
C GLN A 133 -15.21 -8.90 -4.73
N SER A 134 -16.43 -9.39 -4.54
CA SER A 134 -17.28 -9.93 -5.60
C SER A 134 -17.82 -8.90 -6.59
N VAL A 135 -17.76 -7.60 -6.28
CA VAL A 135 -18.32 -6.53 -7.13
C VAL A 135 -17.38 -6.13 -8.26
N PHE A 136 -16.07 -6.33 -8.07
CA PHE A 136 -15.02 -5.97 -9.04
C PHE A 136 -14.49 -7.19 -9.78
N GLY A 137 -15.22 -8.30 -9.75
CA GLY A 137 -14.90 -9.55 -10.42
C GLY A 137 -16.02 -9.96 -11.36
N ASN A 138 -15.91 -9.49 -12.60
CA ASN A 138 -16.26 -10.19 -13.84
C ASN A 138 -15.31 -9.67 -14.91
#